data_AF-A0A1V5IEC6-F1
#
_entry.id   AF-A0A1V5IEC6-F1
#
_cell.length_a   1.000
_cell.length_b   1.000
_cell.length_c   1.000
_cell.angle_alpha   90.00
_cell.angle_beta   90.00
_cell.angle_gamma   90.00
#
_symmetry.space_group_name_H-M   'P 1'
#
loop_
_entity.id
_entity.type
_entity.pdbx_description
1 polymer ?
#
loop_
_entity_poly.entity_id
_entity_poly.type
_entity_poly.pdbx_seq_one_letter_code
_entity_poly.pdbx_strand_id
1 'polypeptide(L)'
;MTKKTKDFKNPALAFISTGEEQTAHEPGQGVPMKPNPLYVETKSRRLQLLVKPSLYTRLKATATAQDKSLNDLINTILEQYTETEE
;
A
#
# COMPACT_ATOMS: atom_id res chain seq x y z
N MET A 1 25.33 -56.19 -29.16
CA MET A 1 24.64 -55.63 -27.98
C MET A 1 24.93 -54.13 -27.90
N THR A 2 24.08 -53.33 -28.54
CA THR A 2 24.26 -51.88 -28.70
C THR A 2 23.70 -51.15 -27.47
N LYS A 3 24.55 -50.41 -26.75
CA LYS A 3 24.12 -49.62 -25.59
C LYS A 3 23.35 -48.38 -26.08
N LYS A 4 22.03 -48.33 -25.84
CA LYS A 4 21.21 -47.13 -26.08
C LYS A 4 21.61 -46.03 -25.10
N THR A 5 22.26 -44.99 -25.59
CA THR A 5 22.43 -43.72 -24.89
C THR A 5 21.09 -43.00 -24.89
N LYS A 6 20.47 -42.84 -23.72
CA LYS A 6 19.32 -41.95 -23.57
C LYS A 6 19.85 -40.52 -23.66
N ASP A 7 19.51 -39.81 -24.73
CA ASP A 7 19.77 -38.39 -24.89
C ASP A 7 19.05 -37.61 -23.77
N PHE A 8 19.73 -37.44 -22.64
CA PHE A 8 19.27 -36.63 -21.52
C PHE A 8 19.48 -35.15 -21.85
N LYS A 9 18.80 -34.67 -22.91
CA LYS A 9 18.72 -33.25 -23.21
C LYS A 9 17.84 -32.59 -22.17
N ASN A 10 18.52 -31.96 -21.21
CA ASN A 10 18.08 -30.95 -20.25
C ASN A 10 16.60 -31.03 -19.81
N PRO A 11 16.30 -31.57 -18.61
CA PRO A 11 14.93 -31.81 -18.14
C PRO A 11 14.08 -30.53 -18.02
N ALA A 12 14.71 -29.36 -18.03
CA ALA A 12 14.03 -28.06 -18.00
C ALA A 12 13.17 -27.79 -19.25
N LEU A 13 13.51 -28.39 -20.40
CA LEU A 13 12.77 -28.15 -21.66
C LEU A 13 11.36 -28.77 -21.65
N ALA A 14 11.09 -29.73 -20.78
CA ALA A 14 9.75 -30.30 -20.60
C ALA A 14 8.78 -29.37 -19.84
N PHE A 15 9.29 -28.29 -19.24
CA PHE A 15 8.50 -27.35 -18.43
C PHE A 15 8.29 -25.98 -19.08
N ILE A 16 8.91 -25.72 -20.24
CA ILE A 16 8.69 -24.47 -20.98
C ILE A 16 7.42 -24.64 -21.79
N SER A 17 6.30 -24.16 -21.24
CA SER A 17 5.05 -24.02 -21.98
C SER A 17 5.30 -23.07 -23.16
N THR A 18 5.10 -23.56 -24.38
CA THR A 18 5.20 -22.74 -25.59
C THR A 18 3.98 -21.82 -25.61
N GLY A 19 4.12 -20.67 -24.97
CA GLY A 19 3.10 -19.63 -24.96
C GLY A 19 2.81 -19.19 -26.40
N GLU A 20 1.54 -19.23 -26.75
CA GLU A 20 1.01 -18.73 -28.02
C GLU A 20 1.49 -17.29 -28.26
N GLU A 21 1.84 -17.00 -29.51
CA GLU A 21 2.28 -15.69 -29.98
C GLU A 21 1.24 -14.62 -29.58
N GLN A 22 1.66 -13.70 -28.72
CA GLN A 22 0.85 -12.55 -28.34
C GLN A 22 0.66 -11.66 -29.56
N THR A 23 -0.53 -11.72 -30.13
CA THR A 23 -1.05 -10.77 -31.11
C THR A 23 -0.96 -9.36 -30.54
N ALA A 24 -0.37 -8.46 -31.31
CA ALA A 24 -0.20 -7.04 -30.97
C ALA A 24 -1.55 -6.40 -30.64
N HIS A 25 -1.68 -5.83 -29.43
CA HIS A 25 -2.85 -5.10 -28.97
C HIS A 25 -2.76 -3.63 -29.42
N GLU A 26 -3.79 -3.14 -30.10
CA GLU A 26 -3.95 -1.73 -30.51
C GLU A 26 -4.03 -0.77 -29.30
N PRO A 27 -3.58 0.49 -29.43
CA PRO A 27 -3.67 1.46 -28.35
C PRO A 27 -5.08 2.08 -28.30
N GLY A 28 -5.97 1.47 -27.50
CA GLY A 28 -7.30 1.98 -27.25
C GLY A 28 -7.82 1.60 -25.87
N GLN A 29 -8.17 2.62 -25.09
CA GLN A 29 -8.98 2.61 -23.85
C GLN A 29 -8.26 2.30 -22.52
N GLY A 30 -8.09 3.37 -21.75
CA GLY A 30 -8.37 3.37 -20.31
C GLY A 30 -7.41 2.56 -19.46
N VAL A 31 -6.11 2.85 -19.50
CA VAL A 31 -5.22 2.42 -18.42
C VAL A 31 -5.78 3.05 -17.14
N PRO A 32 -6.21 2.28 -16.12
CA PRO A 32 -6.43 2.87 -14.80
C PRO A 32 -5.06 3.35 -14.35
N MET A 33 -4.78 4.64 -14.53
CA MET A 33 -3.57 5.25 -14.01
C MET A 33 -3.57 4.94 -12.52
N LYS A 34 -2.66 4.04 -12.10
CA LYS A 34 -2.42 3.79 -10.69
C LYS A 34 -2.18 5.16 -10.07
N PRO A 35 -2.99 5.60 -9.08
CA PRO A 35 -2.76 6.88 -8.43
C PRO A 35 -1.29 6.92 -8.01
N ASN A 36 -0.64 8.03 -8.33
CA ASN A 36 0.80 8.16 -8.21
C ASN A 36 1.18 7.79 -6.76
N PRO A 37 1.97 6.72 -6.52
CA PRO A 37 2.22 6.20 -5.17
C PRO A 37 2.98 7.20 -4.28
N LEU A 38 3.47 8.29 -4.88
CA LEU A 38 4.09 9.42 -4.20
C LEU A 38 3.11 10.25 -3.36
N TYR A 39 1.79 10.09 -3.53
CA TYR A 39 0.80 10.95 -2.88
C TYR A 39 -0.16 10.24 -1.92
N VAL A 40 -0.06 8.91 -1.79
CA VAL A 40 -0.87 8.18 -0.79
C VAL A 40 -0.01 8.00 0.44
N GLU A 41 -0.20 8.87 1.43
CA GLU A 41 0.47 8.76 2.72
C GLU A 41 -0.05 7.51 3.46
N THR A 42 0.59 6.38 3.20
CA THR A 42 0.17 5.06 3.69
C THR A 42 0.82 4.68 5.02
N LYS A 43 1.83 5.44 5.48
CA LYS A 43 2.63 5.09 6.64
C LYS A 43 2.49 6.13 7.73
N SER A 44 2.12 5.67 8.93
CA SER A 44 2.11 6.50 10.13
C SER A 44 3.53 6.75 10.66
N ARG A 45 3.80 7.96 11.14
CA ARG A 45 5.00 8.30 11.94
C ARG A 45 4.61 8.55 13.40
N ARG A 46 5.47 8.15 14.34
CA ARG A 46 5.20 8.33 15.78
C ARG A 46 5.70 9.70 16.23
N LEU A 47 4.79 10.53 16.73
CA LEU A 47 5.08 11.79 17.39
C LEU A 47 5.02 11.59 18.92
N GLN A 48 6.04 12.03 19.65
CA GLN A 48 5.98 12.13 21.11
C GLN A 48 5.57 13.56 21.49
N LEU A 49 4.42 13.70 22.15
CA LEU A 49 3.87 14.99 22.57
C LEU A 49 3.72 15.03 24.09
N LEU A 50 4.29 16.06 24.71
CA LEU A 50 4.05 16.36 26.12
C LEU A 50 2.81 17.24 26.26
N VAL A 51 1.83 16.76 27.04
CA VAL A 51 0.57 17.48 27.29
C VAL A 51 0.31 17.60 28.79
N LYS A 52 -0.44 18.64 29.18
CA LYS A 52 -0.90 18.80 30.57
C LYS A 52 -1.87 17.65 30.92
N PRO A 53 -1.84 17.12 32.16
CA PRO A 53 -2.72 16.02 32.57
C PRO A 53 -4.21 16.35 32.40
N SER A 54 -4.60 17.58 32.75
CA SER A 54 -5.98 18.06 32.60
C SER A 54 -6.43 18.13 31.13
N LEU A 55 -5.49 18.44 30.22
CA LEU A 55 -5.78 18.46 28.78
C LEU A 55 -5.95 17.04 28.26
N TYR A 56 -5.09 16.12 28.66
CA TYR A 56 -5.19 14.71 28.29
C TYR A 56 -6.55 14.10 28.67
N THR A 57 -7.02 14.34 29.90
CA THR A 57 -8.33 13.85 30.35
C THR A 57 -9.48 14.40 29.52
N ARG A 58 -9.43 15.70 29.17
CA ARG A 58 -10.45 16.33 28.31
C ARG A 58 -10.43 15.74 26.90
N LEU A 59 -9.25 15.61 26.28
CA LEU A 59 -9.11 15.01 24.96
C LEU A 59 -9.64 13.57 24.93
N LYS A 60 -9.36 12.78 25.96
CA LYS A 60 -9.86 11.41 26.07
C LYS A 60 -11.39 11.36 26.16
N ALA A 61 -11.98 12.24 26.97
CA ALA A 61 -13.44 12.34 27.09
C ALA A 61 -14.09 12.77 25.76
N THR A 62 -13.49 13.74 25.06
CA THR A 62 -13.95 14.18 23.73
C THR A 62 -13.87 13.05 22.71
N ALA A 63 -12.78 12.29 22.68
CA ALA A 63 -12.62 11.16 21.79
C ALA A 63 -13.69 10.08 22.04
N THR A 64 -13.97 9.75 23.30
CA THR A 64 -15.04 8.80 23.67
C THR A 64 -16.42 9.32 23.26
N ALA A 65 -16.71 10.61 23.44
CA ALA A 65 -17.99 11.19 23.03
C ALA A 65 -18.21 11.17 21.50
N GLN A 66 -17.13 11.16 20.72
CA GLN A 66 -17.16 11.12 19.26
C GLN A 66 -16.98 9.70 18.69
N ASP A 67 -16.90 8.68 19.54
CA ASP A 67 -16.59 7.29 19.16
C ASP A 67 -15.32 7.16 18.30
N LYS A 68 -14.31 7.99 18.60
CA LYS A 68 -13.02 8.03 17.90
C LYS A 68 -11.89 7.60 18.81
N SER A 69 -10.81 7.10 18.20
CA SER A 69 -9.57 6.89 18.95
C SER A 69 -8.94 8.24 19.30
N LEU A 70 -8.22 8.31 20.42
CA LEU A 70 -7.48 9.53 20.80
C LEU A 70 -6.49 9.95 19.70
N ASN A 71 -5.88 8.98 19.02
CA ASN A 71 -4.95 9.24 17.93
C ASN A 71 -5.65 9.89 16.72
N ASP A 72 -6.83 9.37 16.37
CA ASP A 72 -7.63 9.89 15.27
C ASP A 72 -8.10 11.33 15.54
N LEU A 73 -8.58 11.61 16.76
CA LEU A 73 -8.93 12.95 17.19
C LEU A 73 -7.74 13.93 17.07
N ILE A 74 -6.55 13.51 17.53
CA ILE A 74 -5.34 14.35 17.45
C ILE A 74 -4.97 14.62 15.99
N ASN A 75 -4.99 13.61 15.12
CA ASN A 75 -4.72 13.79 13.70
C ASN A 75 -5.70 14.76 13.06
N THR A 76 -7.01 14.60 13.29
CA THR A 76 -8.03 15.53 12.76
C THR A 76 -7.78 16.97 13.21
N ILE A 77 -7.43 17.20 14.48
CA ILE A 77 -7.12 18.54 15.00
C ILE A 77 -5.88 19.12 14.31
N LEU A 78 -4.84 18.31 14.12
CA LEU A 78 -3.61 18.74 13.45
C LEU A 78 -3.84 19.06 11.98
N GLU A 79 -4.60 18.23 11.26
CA GLU A 79 -5.00 18.45 9.87
C GLU A 79 -5.78 19.77 9.72
N GLN A 80 -6.81 19.97 10.56
CA GLN A 80 -7.59 21.21 10.58
C GLN A 80 -6.75 22.46 10.84
N TYR A 81 -5.77 22.35 11.74
CA TYR A 81 -4.85 23.45 12.04
C TYR A 81 -3.94 23.77 10.84
N THR A 82 -3.48 22.76 10.10
CA THR A 82 -2.61 22.96 8.94
C THR A 82 -3.36 23.43 7.69
N GLU A 83 -4.61 23.03 7.50
CA GLU A 83 -5.45 23.45 6.36
C GLU A 83 -5.91 24.92 6.47
N THR A 84 -5.96 25.47 7.69
CA THR A 84 -6.41 26.86 7.91
C THR A 84 -5.32 27.89 7.59
N GLU A 85 -4.06 27.47 7.47
CA GLU A 85 -2.90 28.34 7.25
C GLU A 85 -2.47 28.43 5.76
N GLU A 86 -3.22 27.81 4.83
CA GLU A 86 -3.12 28.01 3.38
C GLU A 86 -4.20 28.95 2.84
#